data_AF-A0A9D8R623-F1
#
_entry.id   AF-A0A9D8R623-F1
#
_cell.length_a   1.000
_cell.length_b   1.000
_cell.length_c   1.000
_cell.angle_alpha   90.00
_cell.angle_beta   90.00
_cell.angle_gamma   90.00
#
_symmetry.space_group_name_H-M   'P 1'
#
loop_
_entity.id
_entity.type
_entity.pdbx_description
1 polymer ?
#
loop_
_entity_poly.entity_id
_entity_poly.type
_entity_poly.pdbx_seq_one_letter_code
_entity_poly.pdbx_strand_id
1 'polypeptide(L)'
;GKSATSTGLVLATDTIHYHISESAFAAPEMVTGVEDATVTEGRLWPNPARNTLYVQLPSDSQCETVVVTNAAGQTICRIDRPVDGGSVLTVNVSGWAEGVYFLHAGTTTLKFVVAR
;
A
#
# COMPACT_ATOMS: atom_id res chain seq x y z
N GLY A 1 61.66 -28.53 0.32
CA GLY A 1 60.45 -29.22 -0.13
C GLY A 1 59.67 -29.67 1.09
N LYS A 2 58.40 -29.25 1.15
CA LYS A 2 57.21 -29.75 1.89
C LYS A 2 57.33 -30.90 2.93
N SER A 3 56.62 -30.69 4.06
CA SER A 3 55.79 -31.65 4.85
C SER A 3 56.50 -32.73 5.68
N ALA A 4 56.02 -33.21 6.85
CA ALA A 4 54.79 -33.02 7.64
C ALA A 4 55.07 -33.57 9.09
N THR A 5 54.64 -32.88 10.14
CA THR A 5 53.49 -33.21 11.03
C THR A 5 53.75 -34.29 12.11
N SER A 6 53.70 -33.87 13.38
CA SER A 6 52.74 -34.38 14.37
C SER A 6 52.88 -33.55 15.65
N THR A 7 51.98 -32.58 15.85
CA THR A 7 51.82 -31.95 17.16
C THR A 7 50.42 -32.29 17.63
N GLY A 8 50.37 -32.96 18.78
CA GLY A 8 49.19 -33.61 19.32
C GLY A 8 47.95 -32.72 19.32
N LEU A 9 46.83 -33.39 19.01
CA LEU A 9 45.48 -32.90 19.18
C LEU A 9 45.24 -32.59 20.67
N VAL A 10 45.36 -31.33 21.07
CA VAL A 10 44.86 -30.85 22.37
C VAL A 10 43.42 -30.40 22.13
N LEU A 11 42.46 -31.29 22.43
CA LEU A 11 41.05 -30.94 22.51
C LEU A 11 40.84 -30.07 23.75
N ALA A 12 41.05 -28.76 23.61
CA ALA A 12 40.50 -27.80 24.56
C ALA A 12 38.98 -27.85 24.43
N THR A 13 38.32 -28.57 25.34
CA THR A 13 36.87 -28.55 25.45
C THR A 13 36.51 -27.30 26.25
N ASP A 14 36.45 -26.17 25.55
CA ASP A 14 35.99 -24.92 26.13
C ASP A 14 34.48 -25.04 26.36
N THR A 15 34.06 -25.09 27.62
CA THR A 15 32.66 -25.23 27.99
C THR A 15 32.05 -23.84 28.09
N ILE A 16 31.30 -23.44 27.06
CA ILE A 16 30.62 -22.15 27.05
C ILE A 16 29.35 -22.23 27.90
N HIS A 17 29.34 -21.53 29.03
CA HIS A 17 28.16 -21.32 29.85
C HIS A 17 27.33 -20.15 29.29
N TYR A 18 26.17 -20.43 28.72
CA TYR A 18 25.20 -19.39 28.37
C TYR A 18 24.13 -19.28 29.48
N HIS A 19 23.79 -18.05 29.83
CA HIS A 19 22.69 -17.74 30.75
C HIS A 19 21.56 -17.13 29.94
N ILE A 20 20.43 -17.84 29.82
CA ILE A 20 19.24 -17.32 29.13
C ILE A 20 18.41 -16.58 30.17
N SER A 21 18.37 -15.26 30.10
CA SER A 21 17.41 -14.45 30.85
C SER A 21 16.05 -14.51 30.14
N GLU A 22 15.01 -14.93 30.86
CA GLU A 22 13.64 -15.00 30.35
C GLU A 22 13.09 -13.59 30.13
N SER A 23 12.76 -13.28 28.88
CA SER A 23 12.16 -12.01 28.48
C SER A 23 10.66 -12.19 28.34
N ALA A 24 9.87 -11.62 29.25
CA ALA A 24 8.42 -11.63 29.15
C ALA A 24 7.95 -10.63 28.06
N PHE A 25 7.30 -11.13 27.02
CA PHE A 25 6.59 -10.30 26.05
C PHE A 25 5.19 -10.01 26.59
N ALA A 26 4.89 -8.74 26.86
CA ALA A 26 3.52 -8.32 27.14
C ALA A 26 2.72 -8.38 25.83
N ALA A 27 1.60 -9.12 25.85
CA ALA A 27 0.67 -9.13 24.73
C ALA A 27 0.08 -7.72 24.56
N PRO A 28 -0.03 -7.20 23.32
CA PRO A 28 -0.69 -5.92 23.08
C PRO A 28 -2.15 -6.02 23.55
N GLU A 29 -2.63 -4.98 24.23
CA GLU A 29 -4.03 -4.86 24.62
C GLU A 29 -4.91 -4.96 23.38
N MET A 30 -5.82 -5.94 23.35
CA MET A 30 -6.79 -6.09 22.28
C MET A 30 -7.82 -4.97 22.38
N VAL A 31 -7.65 -3.93 21.57
CA VAL A 31 -8.68 -2.92 21.34
C VAL A 31 -9.78 -3.56 20.49
N THR A 32 -10.95 -3.80 21.09
CA THR A 32 -12.13 -4.39 20.41
C THR A 32 -13.16 -3.34 19.98
N GLY A 33 -12.81 -2.06 20.04
CA GLY A 33 -13.64 -0.97 19.55
C GLY A 33 -13.41 -0.73 18.06
N VAL A 34 -14.28 -1.28 17.21
CA VAL A 34 -14.53 -0.69 15.89
C VAL A 34 -15.63 0.34 16.12
N GLU A 35 -15.27 1.62 16.17
CA GLU A 35 -16.27 2.67 15.96
C GLU A 35 -16.76 2.52 14.52
N ASP A 36 -18.08 2.45 14.32
CA ASP A 36 -18.70 2.56 13.00
C ASP A 36 -18.42 3.97 12.46
N ALA A 37 -17.24 4.15 11.89
CA ALA A 37 -16.95 5.29 11.06
C ALA A 37 -17.91 5.20 9.86
N THR A 38 -18.89 6.10 9.79
CA THR A 38 -19.60 6.36 8.55
C THR A 38 -18.59 6.85 7.54
N VAL A 39 -18.00 5.92 6.79
CA VAL A 39 -17.11 6.26 5.67
C VAL A 39 -18.01 6.88 4.61
N THR A 40 -18.01 8.20 4.54
CA THR A 40 -18.53 8.89 3.36
C THR A 40 -17.60 8.49 2.23
N GLU A 41 -17.97 7.48 1.44
CA GLU A 41 -17.11 6.95 0.39
C GLU A 41 -17.17 7.82 -0.86
N GLY A 42 -16.00 8.08 -1.45
CA GLY A 42 -15.93 8.67 -2.79
C GLY A 42 -16.59 7.77 -3.83
N ARG A 43 -17.13 8.35 -4.88
CA ARG A 43 -17.84 7.65 -5.97
C ARG A 43 -17.11 7.79 -7.29
N LEU A 44 -17.17 6.74 -8.10
CA LEU A 44 -16.68 6.76 -9.46
C LEU A 44 -17.68 6.14 -10.43
N TRP A 45 -17.79 6.72 -11.63
CA TRP A 45 -18.66 6.21 -12.68
C TRP A 45 -18.24 6.72 -14.07
N PRO A 46 -18.57 6.02 -15.15
CA PRO A 46 -19.02 4.64 -15.18
C PRO A 46 -17.91 3.66 -14.76
N ASN A 47 -18.28 2.46 -14.33
CA ASN A 47 -17.35 1.36 -14.09
C ASN A 47 -17.99 0.06 -14.64
N PRO A 48 -17.50 -0.52 -15.75
CA PRO A 48 -16.28 -0.15 -16.47
C PRO A 48 -16.32 1.21 -17.21
N ALA A 49 -15.18 1.89 -17.28
CA ALA A 49 -14.99 3.13 -18.04
C ALA A 49 -14.36 2.86 -19.42
N ARG A 50 -14.81 3.59 -20.45
CA ARG A 50 -14.30 3.45 -21.83
C ARG A 50 -13.49 4.67 -22.29
N ASN A 51 -14.06 5.86 -22.10
CA ASN A 51 -13.48 7.12 -22.58
C ASN A 51 -13.31 8.13 -21.45
N THR A 52 -14.27 8.17 -20.52
CA THR A 52 -14.32 9.17 -19.45
C THR A 52 -14.70 8.49 -18.15
N LEU A 53 -14.02 8.88 -17.08
CA LEU A 53 -14.34 8.53 -15.70
C LEU A 53 -14.66 9.81 -14.92
N TYR A 54 -15.79 9.81 -14.25
CA TYR A 54 -16.21 10.81 -13.29
C TYR A 54 -15.88 10.32 -11.89
N VAL A 55 -15.31 11.21 -11.09
CA VAL A 55 -14.86 10.94 -9.74
C VAL A 55 -15.42 12.03 -8.84
N GLN A 56 -16.14 11.65 -7.80
CA GLN A 56 -16.64 12.56 -6.79
C GLN A 56 -16.06 12.16 -5.44
N LEU A 57 -15.29 13.05 -4.84
CA LEU A 57 -14.77 12.86 -3.50
C LEU A 57 -15.85 13.21 -2.46
N PRO A 58 -15.76 12.67 -1.24
CA PRO A 58 -16.64 13.05 -0.13
C PRO A 58 -16.67 14.56 0.09
N SER A 59 -17.81 15.13 0.47
CA SER A 59 -18.01 16.60 0.56
C SER A 59 -17.07 17.31 1.55
N ASP A 60 -16.58 16.57 2.53
CA ASP A 60 -15.64 16.98 3.58
C ASP A 60 -14.17 16.71 3.21
N SER A 61 -13.90 16.12 2.04
CA SER A 61 -12.55 15.85 1.57
C SER A 61 -11.92 17.08 0.90
N GLN A 62 -10.63 17.29 1.14
CA GLN A 62 -9.80 18.17 0.31
C GLN A 62 -8.58 17.37 -0.13
N CYS A 63 -8.30 17.41 -1.43
CA CYS A 63 -7.18 16.67 -2.01
C CYS A 63 -6.35 17.55 -2.93
N GLU A 64 -5.06 17.73 -2.61
CA GLU A 64 -4.14 18.51 -3.44
C GLU A 64 -3.69 17.79 -4.70
N THR A 65 -3.65 16.45 -4.65
CA THR A 65 -3.11 15.63 -5.72
C THR A 65 -3.89 14.33 -5.86
N VAL A 66 -4.42 14.10 -7.06
CA VAL A 66 -5.02 12.81 -7.43
C VAL A 66 -4.04 12.02 -8.29
N VAL A 67 -3.79 10.76 -7.91
CA VAL A 67 -2.88 9.86 -8.61
C VAL A 67 -3.65 8.63 -9.07
N VAL A 68 -3.47 8.23 -10.33
CA VAL A 68 -4.03 6.98 -10.85
C VAL A 68 -2.91 6.02 -11.18
N THR A 69 -3.00 4.80 -10.66
CA THR A 69 -2.04 3.72 -10.89
C THR A 69 -2.70 2.53 -11.58
N ASN A 70 -1.91 1.74 -12.31
CA ASN A 70 -2.35 0.43 -12.80
C ASN A 70 -2.15 -0.66 -11.73
N ALA A 71 -2.56 -1.89 -12.03
CA ALA A 71 -2.40 -3.03 -11.13
C ALA A 71 -0.94 -3.37 -10.74
N ALA A 72 0.06 -2.90 -11.49
CA ALA A 72 1.47 -3.05 -11.16
C ALA A 72 2.01 -1.90 -10.29
N GLY A 73 1.17 -0.94 -9.88
CA GLY A 73 1.56 0.24 -9.11
C GLY A 73 2.21 1.34 -9.94
N GLN A 74 2.27 1.20 -11.27
CA GLN A 74 2.80 2.26 -12.14
C GLN A 74 1.82 3.42 -12.21
N THR A 75 2.30 4.64 -12.00
CA THR A 75 1.53 5.87 -12.21
C THR A 75 1.20 6.07 -13.69
N ILE A 76 -0.10 6.20 -13.98
CA ILE A 76 -0.66 6.41 -15.31
C ILE A 76 -1.10 7.86 -15.49
N CYS A 77 -1.62 8.48 -14.42
CA CYS A 77 -2.06 9.87 -14.42
C CYS A 77 -1.77 10.50 -13.06
N ARG A 78 -1.36 11.76 -13.06
CA ARG A 78 -1.21 12.59 -11.87
C ARG A 78 -1.85 13.95 -12.15
N ILE A 79 -2.70 14.40 -11.23
CA ILE A 79 -3.44 15.65 -11.32
C ILE A 79 -3.04 16.49 -10.11
N ASP A 80 -2.15 17.46 -10.35
CA ASP A 80 -1.56 18.33 -9.34
C ASP A 80 -2.37 19.64 -9.20
N ARG A 81 -3.65 19.50 -8.85
CA ARG A 81 -4.50 20.65 -8.52
C ARG A 81 -5.46 20.28 -7.39
N PRO A 82 -5.82 21.24 -6.52
CA PRO A 82 -6.82 21.02 -5.50
C PRO A 82 -8.14 20.52 -6.10
N VAL A 83 -8.69 19.46 -5.51
CA VAL A 83 -10.03 18.95 -5.78
C VAL A 83 -10.81 19.06 -4.48
N ASP A 84 -11.79 19.95 -4.48
CA ASP A 84 -12.70 20.14 -3.36
C ASP A 84 -13.72 18.99 -3.27
N GLY A 85 -14.06 18.62 -2.04
CA GLY A 85 -15.08 17.63 -1.74
C GLY A 85 -16.42 17.95 -2.40
N GLY A 86 -17.10 16.92 -2.89
CA GLY A 86 -18.38 17.06 -3.59
C GLY A 86 -18.25 17.54 -5.04
N SER A 87 -17.11 18.08 -5.47
CA SER A 87 -16.85 18.41 -6.87
C SER A 87 -16.66 17.14 -7.71
N VAL A 88 -17.06 17.22 -8.98
CA VAL A 88 -16.87 16.12 -9.95
C VAL A 88 -15.60 16.35 -10.76
N LEU A 89 -14.59 15.54 -10.51
CA LEU A 89 -13.40 15.46 -11.34
C LEU A 89 -13.67 14.57 -12.56
N THR A 90 -13.35 15.08 -13.74
CA THR A 90 -13.44 14.32 -15.00
C THR A 90 -12.04 13.89 -15.44
N VAL A 91 -11.87 12.59 -15.66
CA VAL A 91 -10.61 11.97 -16.11
C VAL A 91 -10.83 11.34 -17.47
N ASN A 92 -9.98 11.69 -18.44
CA ASN A 92 -9.96 11.03 -19.74
C ASN A 92 -9.16 9.73 -19.65
N VAL A 93 -9.82 8.60 -19.93
CA VAL A 93 -9.22 7.26 -19.96
C VAL A 93 -9.15 6.69 -21.38
N SER A 94 -9.55 7.46 -22.40
CA SER A 94 -9.46 7.06 -23.80
C SER A 94 -8.00 6.86 -24.18
N GLY A 95 -7.57 5.63 -24.41
CA GLY A 95 -6.18 5.28 -24.73
C GLY A 95 -5.45 4.55 -23.62
N TRP A 96 -6.06 4.38 -22.45
CA TRP A 96 -5.53 3.48 -21.44
C TRP A 96 -5.72 2.02 -21.88
N ALA A 97 -4.85 1.14 -21.39
CA ALA A 97 -5.00 -0.29 -21.59
C ALA A 97 -6.24 -0.80 -20.83
N GLU A 98 -6.81 -1.91 -21.29
CA GLU A 98 -7.88 -2.57 -20.52
C GLU A 98 -7.29 -3.17 -19.24
N GLY A 99 -8.02 -3.07 -18.14
CA GLY A 99 -7.56 -3.62 -16.87
C GLY A 99 -8.09 -2.89 -15.65
N VAL A 100 -7.52 -3.25 -14.50
CA VAL A 100 -7.85 -2.68 -13.20
C VAL A 100 -6.92 -1.53 -12.88
N TYR A 101 -7.52 -0.44 -12.38
CA TYR A 101 -6.85 0.79 -12.00
C TYR A 101 -7.27 1.21 -10.59
N PHE A 102 -6.38 1.96 -9.93
CA PHE A 102 -6.59 2.52 -8.61
C PHE A 102 -6.41 4.02 -8.66
N LEU A 103 -7.42 4.75 -8.19
CA LEU A 103 -7.36 6.19 -7.98
C LEU A 103 -7.06 6.46 -6.50
N HIS A 104 -6.04 7.25 -6.24
CA HIS A 104 -5.62 7.69 -4.92
C HIS A 104 -5.87 9.19 -4.78
N ALA A 105 -6.61 9.58 -3.74
CA ALA A 105 -6.92 10.96 -3.40
C ALA A 105 -6.84 11.11 -1.88
N GLY A 106 -5.68 11.54 -1.37
CA GLY A 106 -5.42 11.56 0.08
C GLY A 106 -5.52 10.17 0.68
N THR A 107 -6.37 9.99 1.69
CA THR A 107 -6.67 8.69 2.32
C THR A 107 -7.66 7.83 1.54
N THR A 108 -8.29 8.39 0.50
CA THR A 108 -9.28 7.68 -0.32
C THR A 108 -8.57 6.91 -1.43
N THR A 109 -8.84 5.61 -1.54
CA THR A 109 -8.45 4.79 -2.70
C THR A 109 -9.68 4.14 -3.32
N LEU A 110 -9.90 4.34 -4.61
CA LEU A 110 -11.02 3.77 -5.34
C LEU A 110 -10.54 2.90 -6.50
N LYS A 111 -11.16 1.74 -6.68
CA LYS A 111 -10.86 0.78 -7.75
C LYS A 111 -11.85 0.92 -8.90
N PHE A 112 -11.36 0.92 -10.13
CA PHE A 112 -12.20 0.86 -11.34
C PHE A 112 -11.58 0.02 -12.44
N VAL A 113 -12.39 -0.31 -13.44
CA VAL A 113 -12.01 -1.08 -14.62
C VAL A 113 -12.07 -0.19 -15.85
N VAL A 114 -11.06 -0.27 -16.71
CA VAL A 114 -11.10 0.25 -18.08
C VAL A 114 -11.40 -0.89 -19.04
N ALA A 115 -12.37 -0.70 -19.94
CA ALA A 115 -12.77 -1.67 -20.97
C ALA A 115 -13.00 -0.93 -22.31
N ARG A 116 -12.73 -1.56 -23.46
CA ARG A 116 -13.00 -0.95 -24.78
C ARG A 116 -14.39 -1.27 -25.30
#